data_AF-A0AAW6Y830-F1
#
_entry.id   AF-A0AAW6Y830-F1
#
_cell.length_a   1.000
_cell.length_b   1.000
_cell.length_c   1.000
_cell.angle_alpha   90.00
_cell.angle_beta   90.00
_cell.angle_gamma   90.00
#
_symmetry.space_group_name_H-M   'P 1'
#
loop_
_entity.id
_entity.type
_entity.pdbx_description
1 polymer ?
#
loop_
_entity_poly.entity_id
_entity_poly.type
_entity_poly.pdbx_seq_one_letter_code
_entity_poly.pdbx_strand_id
1 'polypeptide(L)'
;TEDRRISLYPAQEEAALELVQGRHVILATPTGSGKSLVALAAHADALAHDAVSYYTAPIKALVSEKFFALVDVFGAENVGMV
;
A
#
# COMPACT_ATOMS: atom_id res chain seq x y z
N THR A 1 15.42 9.16 10.16
CA THR A 1 13.95 9.20 10.00
C THR A 1 13.47 10.46 9.26
N GLU A 2 14.32 11.05 8.40
CA GLU A 2 14.13 12.41 7.86
C GLU A 2 14.29 12.48 6.32
N ASP A 3 14.25 11.35 5.60
CA ASP A 3 14.92 11.26 4.28
C ASP A 3 13.99 10.94 3.09
N ARG A 4 12.68 11.09 3.25
CA ARG A 4 11.71 10.96 2.15
C ARG A 4 10.76 12.14 2.17
N ARG A 5 11.21 13.31 1.68
CA ARG A 5 10.33 14.43 1.33
C ARG A 5 9.46 14.04 0.12
N ILE A 6 8.48 13.17 0.36
CA ILE A 6 7.53 12.73 -0.65
C ILE A 6 6.28 13.58 -0.48
N SER A 7 6.02 14.47 -1.45
CA SER A 7 4.70 15.05 -1.62
C SER A 7 3.87 14.07 -2.42
N LEU A 8 2.68 13.75 -1.94
CA LEU A 8 1.74 12.95 -2.71
C LEU A 8 1.29 13.74 -3.94
N TYR A 9 1.04 13.02 -5.04
CA TYR A 9 0.27 13.59 -6.14
C TYR A 9 -1.20 13.71 -5.72
N PRO A 10 -1.97 14.66 -6.26
CA PRO A 10 -3.38 14.85 -5.88
C PRO A 10 -4.21 13.57 -5.93
N ALA A 11 -4.05 12.76 -6.99
CA ALA A 11 -4.77 11.49 -7.12
C ALA A 11 -4.38 10.42 -6.08
N GLN A 12 -3.15 10.49 -5.53
CA GLN A 12 -2.72 9.59 -4.46
C GLN A 12 -3.31 10.02 -3.12
N GLU A 13 -3.30 11.32 -2.85
CA GLU A 13 -3.87 11.91 -1.64
C GLU A 13 -5.37 11.64 -1.57
N GLU A 14 -6.10 11.93 -2.65
CA GLU A 14 -7.52 11.63 -2.76
C GLU A 14 -7.78 10.14 -2.56
N ALA A 15 -7.09 9.26 -3.30
CA ALA A 15 -7.27 7.81 -3.15
C ALA A 15 -7.00 7.32 -1.72
N ALA A 16 -5.97 7.82 -1.05
CA ALA A 16 -5.68 7.45 0.34
C ALA A 16 -6.77 7.93 1.30
N LEU A 17 -7.27 9.16 1.14
CA LEU A 17 -8.36 9.74 1.95
C LEU A 17 -9.68 8.97 1.76
N GLU A 18 -9.99 8.57 0.54
CA GLU A 18 -11.17 7.76 0.25
C GLU A 18 -11.09 6.38 0.94
N LEU A 19 -9.92 5.74 0.88
CA LEU A 19 -9.68 4.43 1.51
C LEU A 19 -9.83 4.46 3.03
N VAL A 20 -9.22 5.42 3.72
CA VAL A 20 -9.32 5.54 5.20
C VAL A 20 -10.74 5.89 5.68
N GLN A 21 -11.61 6.36 4.78
CA GLN A 21 -13.02 6.57 5.06
C GLN A 21 -13.87 5.33 4.75
N GLY A 22 -13.24 4.17 4.52
CA GLY A 22 -13.89 2.90 4.24
C GLY A 22 -14.49 2.78 2.84
N ARG A 23 -14.11 3.66 1.90
CA ARG A 23 -14.61 3.61 0.51
C ARG A 23 -13.69 2.78 -0.38
N HIS A 24 -14.24 2.31 -1.50
CA HIS A 24 -13.50 1.54 -2.50
C HIS A 24 -12.99 2.46 -3.62
N VAL A 25 -11.74 2.25 -4.04
CA VAL A 25 -11.07 3.07 -5.05
C VAL A 25 -10.60 2.22 -6.23
N ILE A 26 -10.84 2.70 -7.44
CA ILE A 26 -10.18 2.22 -8.66
C ILE A 26 -9.16 3.27 -9.10
N LEU A 27 -7.87 2.95 -8.95
CA LEU A 27 -6.79 3.88 -9.27
C LEU A 27 -6.15 3.58 -10.63
N ALA A 28 -6.65 4.26 -11.67
CA ALA A 28 -6.14 4.14 -13.04
C ALA A 28 -5.06 5.20 -13.33
N THR A 29 -3.82 4.95 -12.87
CA THR A 29 -2.66 5.84 -13.14
C THR A 29 -1.52 5.09 -13.84
N PRO A 30 -0.67 5.75 -14.66
CA PRO A 30 0.44 5.11 -15.37
C PRO A 30 1.46 4.41 -14.45
N THR A 31 2.19 3.40 -14.91
CA THR A 31 3.29 2.80 -14.11
C THR A 31 4.31 3.86 -13.68
N GLY A 32 4.85 3.76 -12.47
CA GLY A 32 5.75 4.76 -11.89
C GLY A 32 5.05 5.94 -11.18
N SER A 33 3.72 6.07 -11.29
CA SER A 33 2.92 7.12 -10.66
C SER A 33 2.75 7.00 -9.13
N GLY A 34 3.45 6.07 -8.46
CA GLY A 34 3.36 5.86 -7.02
C GLY A 34 2.08 5.18 -6.50
N LYS A 35 1.41 4.34 -7.30
CA LYS A 35 0.29 3.48 -6.84
C LYS A 35 0.62 2.69 -5.57
N SER A 36 1.88 2.30 -5.39
CA SER A 36 2.34 1.59 -4.20
C SER A 36 2.17 2.42 -2.91
N LEU A 37 2.20 3.76 -2.97
CA LEU A 37 1.93 4.60 -1.79
C LEU A 37 0.47 4.51 -1.35
N VAL A 38 -0.47 4.45 -2.30
CA VAL A 38 -1.90 4.28 -1.99
C VAL A 38 -2.16 2.89 -1.42
N ALA A 39 -1.53 1.85 -1.97
CA ALA A 39 -1.60 0.51 -1.40
C ALA A 39 -1.01 0.46 0.02
N LEU A 40 0.09 1.17 0.28
CA LEU A 40 0.67 1.26 1.61
C LEU A 40 -0.29 1.94 2.61
N ALA A 41 -0.98 3.00 2.20
CA ALA A 41 -2.00 3.63 3.03
C ALA A 41 -3.14 2.66 3.37
N ALA A 42 -3.60 1.85 2.41
CA ALA A 42 -4.61 0.82 2.64
C ALA A 42 -4.15 -0.24 3.66
N HIS A 43 -2.90 -0.71 3.55
CA HIS A 43 -2.35 -1.67 4.50
C HIS A 43 -2.18 -1.09 5.90
N ALA A 44 -1.73 0.18 5.99
CA ALA A 44 -1.57 0.87 7.26
C ALA A 44 -2.93 1.10 7.94
N ASP A 45 -3.95 1.48 7.19
CA ASP A 45 -5.32 1.67 7.69
C ASP A 45 -5.91 0.35 8.22
N ALA A 46 -5.74 -0.76 7.48
CA ALA A 46 -6.16 -2.07 7.95
C ALA A 46 -5.45 -2.47 9.25
N LEU A 47 -4.13 -2.29 9.33
CA LEU A 47 -3.35 -2.61 10.52
C LEU A 47 -3.77 -1.76 11.73
N ALA A 48 -4.06 -0.47 11.52
CA ALA A 48 -4.54 0.43 12.58
C ALA A 48 -5.92 0.04 13.13
N HIS A 49 -6.72 -0.68 12.34
CA HIS A 49 -8.02 -1.20 12.72
C HIS A 49 -8.03 -2.69 13.10
N ASP A 50 -6.86 -3.29 13.37
CA ASP A 50 -6.70 -4.73 13.68
C ASP A 50 -7.36 -5.64 12.62
N ALA A 51 -7.26 -5.23 11.36
CA ALA A 51 -7.84 -5.91 10.20
C ALA A 51 -6.77 -6.50 9.28
N VAL A 52 -7.15 -7.53 8.53
CA VAL A 52 -6.29 -8.17 7.53
C VAL A 52 -6.55 -7.56 6.15
N SER A 53 -5.48 -7.17 5.45
CA SER A 53 -5.52 -6.73 4.06
C SER A 53 -4.73 -7.69 3.17
N TYR A 54 -5.19 -7.86 1.92
CA TYR A 54 -4.57 -8.75 0.94
C TYR A 54 -3.98 -7.95 -0.20
N TYR A 55 -2.69 -8.18 -0.49
CA TYR A 55 -2.04 -7.68 -1.69
C TYR A 55 -1.97 -8.80 -2.73
N THR A 56 -2.57 -8.59 -3.90
CA THR A 56 -2.52 -9.56 -5.00
C THR A 56 -1.83 -8.96 -6.21
N ALA A 57 -1.06 -9.78 -6.91
CA ALA A 57 -0.44 -9.44 -8.19
C ALA A 57 -0.49 -10.64 -9.13
N PRO A 58 -0.55 -10.43 -10.45
CA PRO A 58 -0.73 -11.53 -11.41
C PRO A 58 0.52 -12.42 -11.57
N ILE A 59 1.69 -12.00 -11.06
CA ILE A 59 2.97 -12.71 -11.25
C ILE A 59 3.61 -12.95 -9.90
N LYS A 60 4.02 -14.20 -9.64
CA LYS A 60 4.67 -14.62 -8.38
C LYS A 60 5.89 -13.78 -7.99
N ALA A 61 6.71 -13.40 -8.97
CA ALA A 61 7.87 -12.55 -8.74
C ALA A 61 7.49 -11.17 -8.16
N LEU A 62 6.38 -10.57 -8.64
CA LEU A 62 5.90 -9.29 -8.13
C LEU A 62 5.30 -9.42 -6.72
N VAL A 63 4.63 -10.54 -6.42
CA VAL A 63 4.18 -10.84 -5.06
C VAL A 63 5.37 -10.94 -4.11
N SER A 64 6.45 -11.63 -4.54
CA SER A 64 7.66 -11.79 -3.72
C SER A 64 8.37 -10.45 -3.48
N GLU A 65 8.51 -9.61 -4.50
CA GLU A 65 9.06 -8.25 -4.35
C GLU A 65 8.26 -7.43 -3.33
N LYS A 66 6.92 -7.48 -3.41
CA LYS A 66 6.06 -6.72 -2.51
C LYS A 66 6.01 -7.30 -1.11
N PHE A 67 6.11 -8.61 -0.95
CA PHE A 67 6.26 -9.24 0.37
C PHE A 67 7.45 -8.64 1.13
N PHE A 68 8.65 -8.64 0.53
CA PHE A 68 9.83 -8.07 1.20
C PHE A 68 9.70 -6.57 1.45
N ALA A 69 9.16 -5.80 0.49
CA ALA A 69 8.94 -4.37 0.68
C ALA A 69 7.94 -4.06 1.80
N LEU A 70 6.92 -4.91 1.99
CA LEU A 70 5.94 -4.75 3.08
C LEU A 70 6.54 -5.19 4.42
N VAL A 71 7.34 -6.26 4.46
CA VAL A 71 8.10 -6.67 5.66
C VAL A 71 9.03 -5.54 6.12
N ASP A 72 9.73 -4.88 5.20
CA ASP A 72 10.62 -3.75 5.52
C ASP A 72 9.87 -2.56 6.17
N VAL A 73 8.59 -2.37 5.85
CA VAL A 73 7.78 -1.25 6.34
C VAL A 73 7.00 -1.59 7.59
N PHE A 74 6.38 -2.77 7.64
CA PHE A 74 5.44 -3.17 8.69
C PHE A 74 6.00 -4.20 9.68
N GLY A 75 7.18 -4.76 9.43
CA GLY A 75 7.76 -5.84 10.24
C GLY A 75 7.31 -7.23 9.80
N ALA A 76 8.18 -8.22 10.00
CA ALA A 76 7.94 -9.61 9.57
C ALA A 76 6.82 -10.28 10.38
N GLU A 77 6.53 -9.80 11.57
CA GLU A 77 5.45 -10.25 12.44
C GLU A 77 4.06 -9.87 11.89
N ASN A 78 3.97 -8.84 11.03
CA ASN A 78 2.72 -8.30 10.51
C ASN A 78 2.45 -8.69 9.05
N VAL A 79 3.35 -9.40 8.38
CA VAL A 79 3.25 -9.70 6.93
C VAL A 79 3.44 -11.19 6.67
N GLY A 80 2.41 -11.80 6.07
CA GLY A 80 2.43 -13.20 5.61
C GLY A 80 2.38 -13.33 4.09
N MET A 81 2.71 -14.52 3.58
CA MET A 81 2.55 -14.89 2.17
C MET A 81 1.83 -16.23 2.08
N VAL A 82 0.87 -16.32 1.15
CA VAL A 82 0.04 -17.52 0.88
C VAL A 82 0.29 -18.01 -0.53
#